data_AF-A0A935DRG1-F1
#
_entry.id   AF-A0A935DRG1-F1
#
_cell.length_a   1.000
_cell.length_b   1.000
_cell.length_c   1.000
_cell.angle_alpha   90.00
_cell.angle_beta   90.00
_cell.angle_gamma   90.00
#
_symmetry.space_group_name_H-M   'P 1'
#
loop_
_entity.id
_entity.type
_entity.pdbx_description
1 polymer ?
#
loop_
_entity_poly.entity_id
_entity_poly.type
_entity_poly.pdbx_seq_one_letter_code
_entity_poly.pdbx_strand_id
1 'polypeptide(L)'
;MQDQPKPNATQPRIARVAKGKRPQYFSDPAIDKLLWITLTLCEELSVTRDRLDTVERLLDKRRVIAVNDIEQYEPDAKTEALREQRRADYIDRVLRAVSAELEELTGRGAASMEEAVAAVES
;
A
#
# COMPACT_ATOMS: atom_id res chain seq x y z
N MET A 1 46.76 -14.57 32.91
CA MET A 1 46.08 -15.58 32.07
C MET A 1 44.76 -14.95 31.65
N GLN A 2 44.71 -14.47 30.41
CA GLN A 2 43.60 -13.68 29.86
C GLN A 2 42.47 -14.64 29.48
N ASP A 3 41.23 -14.30 29.82
CA ASP A 3 40.05 -14.95 29.23
C ASP A 3 39.15 -13.83 28.68
N GLN A 4 39.30 -13.56 27.38
CA GLN A 4 38.46 -12.62 26.64
C GLN A 4 37.23 -13.37 26.10
N PRO A 5 36.01 -12.81 26.20
CA PRO A 5 34.84 -13.42 25.57
C PRO A 5 34.91 -13.28 24.04
N LYS A 6 34.65 -14.42 23.38
CA LYS A 6 34.74 -14.64 21.92
C LYS A 6 33.79 -13.73 21.12
N PRO A 7 34.16 -13.28 19.91
CA PRO A 7 33.36 -12.39 19.09
C PRO A 7 32.06 -13.05 18.63
N ASN A 8 30.96 -12.33 18.79
CA ASN A 8 29.60 -12.77 18.47
C ASN A 8 29.48 -13.05 16.96
N ALA A 9 29.12 -14.28 16.61
CA ALA A 9 29.04 -14.73 15.23
C ALA A 9 28.05 -13.87 14.43
N THR A 10 28.55 -13.21 13.39
CA THR A 10 27.75 -12.45 12.43
C THR A 10 26.69 -13.38 11.82
N GLN A 11 25.43 -13.18 12.18
CA GLN A 11 24.31 -13.93 11.61
C GLN A 11 24.28 -13.69 10.09
N PRO A 12 24.28 -14.74 9.26
CA PRO A 12 24.25 -14.57 7.81
C PRO A 12 22.90 -13.96 7.42
N ARG A 13 22.91 -12.71 6.95
CA ARG A 13 21.75 -12.11 6.29
C ARG A 13 21.57 -12.80 4.95
N ILE A 14 20.63 -13.74 4.90
CA ILE A 14 20.24 -14.37 3.64
C ILE A 14 19.60 -13.27 2.78
N ALA A 15 20.30 -12.83 1.74
CA ALA A 15 19.72 -11.96 0.72
C ALA A 15 18.64 -12.77 -0.01
N ARG A 16 17.38 -12.60 0.39
CA ARG A 16 16.23 -13.20 -0.29
C ARG A 16 15.94 -12.42 -1.57
N VAL A 17 16.87 -12.45 -2.51
CA VAL A 17 16.60 -12.05 -3.89
C VAL A 17 16.34 -13.34 -4.65
N ALA A 18 15.08 -13.57 -5.02
CA ALA A 18 14.72 -14.71 -5.84
C ALA A 18 15.51 -14.63 -7.16
N LYS A 19 16.44 -15.56 -7.37
CA LYS A 19 17.20 -15.69 -8.61
C LYS A 19 16.31 -16.36 -9.65
N GLY A 20 15.54 -15.55 -10.38
CA GLY A 20 14.73 -15.98 -11.52
C GLY A 20 14.20 -14.77 -12.28
N LYS A 21 14.10 -14.86 -13.62
CA LYS A 21 13.30 -13.89 -14.37
C LYS A 21 11.88 -13.91 -13.78
N ARG A 22 11.29 -12.74 -13.53
CA ARG A 22 9.90 -12.65 -13.08
C ARG A 22 9.04 -13.43 -14.08
N PRO A 23 8.17 -14.36 -13.64
CA PRO A 23 7.27 -15.06 -14.55
C PRO A 23 6.42 -14.04 -15.30
N GLN A 24 6.37 -14.20 -16.62
CA GLN A 24 5.50 -13.46 -17.52
C GLN A 24 4.24 -14.31 -17.68
N TYR A 25 3.10 -13.80 -17.22
CA TYR A 25 1.83 -14.51 -17.28
C TYR A 25 0.99 -14.06 -18.48
N PHE A 26 1.20 -12.83 -18.97
CA PHE A 26 0.44 -12.25 -20.06
C PHE A 26 1.31 -11.91 -21.27
N SER A 27 0.69 -11.85 -22.45
CA SER A 27 1.36 -11.46 -23.68
C SER A 27 1.88 -10.02 -23.63
N ASP A 28 1.13 -9.13 -22.96
CA ASP A 28 1.53 -7.74 -22.74
C ASP A 28 2.25 -7.59 -21.39
N PRO A 29 3.55 -7.22 -21.39
CA PRO A 29 4.31 -6.97 -20.17
C PRO A 29 3.72 -5.87 -19.27
N ALA A 30 2.91 -4.94 -19.79
CA ALA A 30 2.23 -3.93 -18.99
C ALA A 30 1.19 -4.56 -18.04
N ILE A 31 0.47 -5.58 -18.50
CA ILE A 31 -0.52 -6.30 -17.69
C ILE A 31 0.16 -7.07 -16.56
N ASP A 32 1.30 -7.71 -16.84
CA ASP A 32 2.10 -8.37 -15.81
C ASP A 32 2.60 -7.39 -14.75
N LYS A 33 3.07 -6.21 -15.16
CA LYS A 33 3.49 -5.16 -14.22
C LYS A 33 2.33 -4.70 -13.34
N LEU A 34 1.15 -4.47 -13.92
CA LEU A 34 -0.05 -4.09 -13.18
C LEU A 34 -0.42 -5.18 -12.16
N LEU A 35 -0.44 -6.45 -12.57
CA LEU A 35 -0.67 -7.58 -11.67
C LEU A 35 0.31 -7.57 -10.48
N TRP A 36 1.60 -7.38 -10.74
CA TRP A 36 2.61 -7.33 -9.67
C TRP A 36 2.39 -6.15 -8.71
N ILE A 37 1.99 -4.98 -9.22
CA ILE A 37 1.64 -3.82 -8.40
C ILE A 37 0.43 -4.15 -7.53
N THR A 38 -0.64 -4.69 -8.11
CA THR A 38 -1.86 -5.07 -7.39
C THR A 38 -1.57 -6.11 -6.32
N LEU A 39 -0.80 -7.16 -6.62
CA LEU A 39 -0.44 -8.19 -5.64
C LEU A 39 0.36 -7.60 -4.47
N THR A 40 1.33 -6.73 -4.76
CA THR A 40 2.12 -6.04 -3.73
C THR A 40 1.22 -5.18 -2.84
N LEU A 41 0.31 -4.40 -3.42
CA LEU A 41 -0.64 -3.59 -2.67
C LEU A 41 -1.60 -4.43 -1.82
N CYS A 42 -2.06 -5.58 -2.34
CA CYS A 42 -2.88 -6.51 -1.57
C CYS A 42 -2.12 -7.09 -0.37
N GLU A 43 -0.84 -7.44 -0.53
CA GLU A 43 0.01 -7.92 0.57
C GLU A 43 0.18 -6.84 1.65
N GLU A 44 0.51 -5.62 1.25
CA GLU A 44 0.65 -4.49 2.18
C GLU A 44 -0.68 -4.15 2.89
N LEU A 45 -1.80 -4.22 2.17
CA LEU A 45 -3.14 -4.01 2.73
C LEU A 45 -3.50 -5.12 3.74
N SER A 46 -3.17 -6.38 3.44
CA SER A 46 -3.40 -7.50 4.36
C SER A 46 -2.64 -7.30 5.68
N VAL A 47 -1.35 -6.97 5.61
CA VAL A 47 -0.53 -6.71 6.80
C VAL A 47 -1.06 -5.50 7.57
N THR A 48 -1.54 -4.47 6.88
CA THR A 48 -2.14 -3.29 7.52
C THR A 48 -3.44 -3.63 8.24
N ARG A 49 -4.29 -4.47 7.65
CA ARG A 49 -5.53 -4.95 8.28
C ARG A 49 -5.25 -5.79 9.52
N ASP A 50 -4.27 -6.69 9.47
CA ASP A 50 -3.87 -7.51 10.64
C ASP A 50 -3.32 -6.63 11.77
N ARG A 51 -2.56 -5.60 11.43
CA ARG A 51 -2.05 -4.62 12.41
C ARG A 51 -3.20 -3.81 13.02
N LEU A 52 -4.20 -3.43 12.23
CA LEU A 52 -5.37 -2.70 12.73
C LEU A 52 -6.19 -3.58 13.70
N ASP A 53 -6.50 -4.82 13.31
CA ASP A 53 -7.18 -5.80 14.19
C ASP A 53 -6.41 -6.00 15.51
N THR A 54 -5.07 -6.08 15.44
CA THR A 54 -4.23 -6.18 16.64
C THR A 54 -4.40 -4.95 17.55
N VAL A 55 -4.43 -3.75 16.99
CA VAL A 55 -4.63 -2.51 17.76
C VAL A 55 -6.01 -2.50 18.42
N GLU A 56 -7.05 -2.83 17.67
CA GLU A 56 -8.44 -2.87 18.17
C GLU A 56 -8.58 -3.87 19.32
N ARG A 57 -8.07 -5.09 19.17
CA ARG A 57 -8.07 -6.12 20.24
C ARG A 57 -7.28 -5.70 21.46
N LEU A 58 -6.15 -5.00 21.29
CA LEU A 58 -5.35 -4.52 22.42
C LEU A 58 -6.06 -3.39 23.18
N LEU A 59 -6.79 -2.51 22.49
CA LEU A 59 -7.58 -1.44 23.10
C LEU A 59 -8.77 -2.02 23.87
N ASP A 60 -9.48 -2.99 23.28
CA ASP A 60 -10.61 -3.68 23.92
C ASP A 60 -10.17 -4.48 25.15
N LYS A 61 -9.07 -5.25 25.03
CA LYS A 61 -8.48 -6.00 26.16
C LYS A 61 -8.10 -5.07 27.33
N ARG A 62 -7.69 -3.84 27.03
CA ARG A 62 -7.36 -2.81 28.04
C ARG A 62 -8.57 -2.00 28.51
N ARG A 63 -9.77 -2.29 27.98
CA ARG A 63 -11.03 -1.58 28.26
C ARG A 63 -10.94 -0.07 27.99
N VAL A 64 -10.22 0.31 26.93
CA VAL A 64 -10.07 1.71 26.52
C VAL A 64 -11.17 2.11 25.53
N ILE A 65 -11.37 1.30 24.49
CA ILE A 65 -12.40 1.44 23.45
C ILE A 65 -12.92 0.04 23.15
N ALA A 66 -14.22 -0.17 23.07
CA ALA A 66 -14.77 -1.45 22.64
C ALA A 66 -14.72 -1.56 21.11
N VAL A 67 -14.48 -2.76 20.58
CA VAL A 67 -14.48 -2.97 19.11
C VAL A 67 -15.79 -2.48 18.47
N ASN A 68 -16.93 -2.70 19.14
CA ASN A 68 -18.23 -2.25 18.67
C ASN A 68 -18.36 -0.72 18.58
N ASP A 69 -17.62 0.05 19.39
CA ASP A 69 -17.63 1.51 19.31
C ASP A 69 -16.98 2.00 18.00
N ILE A 70 -16.04 1.22 17.44
CA ILE A 70 -15.38 1.52 16.17
C ILE A 70 -16.34 1.27 15.01
N GLU A 71 -17.08 0.16 15.05
CA GLU A 71 -18.09 -0.20 14.03
C GLU A 71 -19.27 0.79 13.98
N GLN A 72 -19.62 1.37 15.13
CA GLN A 72 -20.71 2.35 15.26
C GLN A 72 -20.23 3.79 15.15
N TYR A 73 -18.93 4.02 14.93
CA TYR A 73 -18.38 5.36 14.89
C TYR A 73 -18.86 6.13 13.64
N GLU A 74 -19.65 7.18 13.88
CA GLU A 74 -20.04 8.15 12.86
C GLU A 74 -19.09 9.37 12.90
N PRO A 75 -18.29 9.60 11.85
CA PRO A 75 -17.43 10.79 11.78
C PRO A 75 -18.28 12.05 11.63
N ASP A 76 -17.83 13.14 12.24
CA ASP A 76 -18.42 14.46 11.96
C ASP A 76 -17.99 14.98 10.59
N ALA A 77 -18.72 15.99 10.07
CA ALA A 77 -18.45 16.58 8.76
C ALA A 77 -17.01 17.07 8.60
N LYS A 78 -16.37 17.53 9.68
CA LYS A 78 -14.97 17.96 9.67
C LYS A 78 -14.03 16.76 9.47
N THR A 79 -14.27 15.67 10.16
CA THR A 79 -13.50 14.42 10.04
C THR A 79 -13.67 13.81 8.66
N GLU A 80 -14.86 13.85 8.09
CA GLU A 80 -15.13 13.40 6.73
C GLU A 80 -14.35 14.20 5.70
N ALA A 81 -14.42 15.54 5.75
CA ALA A 81 -13.65 16.40 4.85
C ALA A 81 -12.13 16.15 4.95
N LEU A 82 -11.61 15.95 6.16
CA LEU A 82 -10.20 15.59 6.38
C LEU A 82 -9.84 14.20 5.83
N ARG A 83 -10.79 13.25 5.83
CA ARG A 83 -10.57 11.93 5.22
C ARG A 83 -10.61 12.02 3.70
N GLU A 84 -11.52 12.82 3.15
CA GLU A 84 -11.62 13.07 1.71
C GLU A 84 -10.35 13.70 1.15
N GLN A 85 -9.88 14.79 1.76
CA GLN A 85 -8.61 15.43 1.41
C GLN A 85 -7.46 14.43 1.44
N ARG A 86 -7.32 13.66 2.53
CA ARG A 86 -6.26 12.65 2.65
C ARG A 86 -6.35 11.54 1.61
N ARG A 87 -7.55 11.11 1.22
CA ARG A 87 -7.74 10.12 0.15
C ARG A 87 -7.31 10.70 -1.19
N ALA A 88 -7.73 11.93 -1.51
CA ALA A 88 -7.32 12.62 -2.73
C ALA A 88 -5.79 12.75 -2.82
N ASP A 89 -5.15 13.25 -1.76
CA ASP A 89 -3.69 13.42 -1.69
C ASP A 89 -2.95 12.08 -1.79
N TYR A 90 -3.50 11.01 -1.21
CA TYR A 90 -2.92 9.67 -1.29
C TYR A 90 -3.00 9.10 -2.69
N ILE A 91 -4.17 9.20 -3.34
CA ILE A 91 -4.40 8.75 -4.71
C ILE A 91 -3.47 9.51 -5.67
N ASP A 92 -3.40 10.83 -5.55
CA ASP A 92 -2.51 11.66 -6.38
C ASP A 92 -1.05 11.19 -6.27
N ARG A 93 -0.56 10.99 -5.04
CA ARG A 93 0.80 10.47 -4.81
C ARG A 93 1.04 9.09 -5.41
N VAL A 94 0.08 8.17 -5.32
CA VAL A 94 0.21 6.82 -5.85
C VAL A 94 0.21 6.83 -7.37
N LEU A 95 -0.64 7.67 -7.98
CA LEU A 95 -0.81 7.72 -9.43
C LEU A 95 0.19 8.64 -10.14
N ARG A 96 0.89 9.51 -9.42
CA ARG A 96 1.84 10.48 -10.01
C ARG A 96 2.84 9.87 -10.98
N ALA A 97 3.36 8.68 -10.70
CA ALA A 97 4.29 7.99 -11.60
C ALA A 97 3.61 7.57 -12.92
N VAL A 98 2.35 7.11 -12.85
CA VAL A 98 1.55 6.72 -14.02
C VAL A 98 1.12 7.95 -14.81
N SER A 99 0.72 9.04 -14.14
CA SER A 99 0.35 10.29 -14.78
C SER A 99 1.52 10.93 -15.53
N ALA A 100 2.73 10.89 -14.96
CA ALA A 100 3.93 11.41 -15.62
C ALA A 100 4.31 10.60 -16.88
N GLU A 101 4.24 9.27 -16.81
CA GLU A 101 4.44 8.40 -17.98
C GLU A 101 3.38 8.65 -19.06
N LEU A 102 2.11 8.86 -18.65
CA LEU A 102 1.02 9.17 -19.56
C LEU A 102 1.17 10.54 -20.23
N GLU A 103 1.61 11.57 -19.49
CA GLU A 103 1.89 12.92 -20.02
C GLU A 103 3.03 12.89 -21.04
N GLU A 104 4.08 12.11 -20.78
CA GLU A 104 5.22 11.94 -21.69
C GLU A 104 4.81 11.17 -22.97
N LEU A 105 3.93 10.17 -22.85
CA LEU A 105 3.40 9.40 -23.99
C LEU A 105 2.38 10.16 -24.83
N THR A 106 1.54 10.99 -24.21
CA THR A 106 0.42 11.66 -24.90
C THR A 106 0.78 13.06 -25.41
N GLY A 107 1.86 13.67 -24.90
CA GLY A 107 2.30 15.02 -25.28
C GLY A 107 1.26 16.11 -25.02
N ARG A 108 0.18 15.80 -24.29
CA ARG A 108 -0.93 16.69 -23.96
C ARG A 108 -1.02 16.73 -22.44
N GLY A 109 -0.93 17.92 -21.86
CA GLY A 109 -1.16 18.12 -20.43
C GLY A 109 -2.50 17.48 -20.04
N ALA A 110 -2.43 16.63 -19.01
CA ALA A 110 -3.47 15.80 -18.40
C ALA A 110 -4.89 15.90 -19.00
N ALA A 111 -5.34 14.82 -19.64
CA ALA A 111 -6.77 14.50 -19.63
C ALA A 111 -7.20 14.34 -18.16
N SER A 112 -8.31 14.96 -17.81
CA SER A 112 -8.75 15.07 -16.41
C SER A 112 -9.04 13.68 -15.82
N MET A 113 -8.92 13.54 -14.49
CA MET A 113 -9.29 12.31 -13.76
C MET A 113 -10.71 11.83 -14.12
N GLU A 114 -11.60 12.78 -14.44
CA GLU A 114 -12.99 12.53 -14.87
C GLU A 114 -13.07 11.77 -16.22
N GLU A 115 -12.14 12.05 -17.14
CA GLU A 115 -12.04 11.33 -18.42
C GLU A 115 -11.46 9.91 -18.25
N ALA A 116 -10.52 9.73 -17.31
CA ALA A 116 -9.95 8.42 -17.01
C ALA A 116 -10.97 7.47 -16.37
N VAL A 117 -11.83 7.99 -15.49
CA VAL A 117 -12.93 7.23 -14.87
C VAL A 117 -13.99 6.85 -15.92
N ALA A 118 -14.38 7.80 -16.78
CA ALA A 118 -15.38 7.55 -17.82
C ALA A 118 -14.95 6.47 -18.85
N ALA A 119 -13.65 6.37 -19.15
CA ALA A 119 -13.13 5.35 -20.07
C ALA A 119 -13.12 3.92 -19.51
N VAL A 120 -13.17 3.76 -18.18
CA VAL A 120 -13.24 2.44 -17.52
C VAL A 120 -14.69 1.97 -17.37
N GLU A 121 -15.63 2.91 -17.28
CA GLU A 121 -17.06 2.62 -17.15
C GLU A 121 -17.78 2.38 -18.49
N SER A 122 -17.15 2.70 -19.63
CA SER A 122 -17.67 2.47 -20.99
C SER A 122 -17.27 1.11 -21.55
#